data_AF-A0A6B3HWH0-F1
#
_entry.id   AF-A0A6B3HWH0-F1
#
_cell.length_a   1.000
_cell.length_b   1.000
_cell.length_c   1.000
_cell.angle_alpha   90.00
_cell.angle_beta   90.00
_cell.angle_gamma   90.00
#
_symmetry.space_group_name_H-M   'P 1'
#
loop_
_entity.id
_entity.type
_entity.pdbx_description
1 polymer ?
#
loop_
_entity_poly.entity_id
_entity_poly.type
_entity_poly.pdbx_seq_one_letter_code
_entity_poly.pdbx_strand_id
1 'polypeptide(L)'
;PVLEAVPGSRHGYDVVDHSRVREELGGEEGLRSLAATAREHGLGLVLDIVPNHMAAVPRHNRQLWEVLREGRASPYARWFDIDWAAGGDKVLLPVLAGPLGGELDAFSVDVGEDGEVLRYGEQEFPLRAGTADLPLPELLDAQHYRLAWWRLARTEL
;
A
#
# COMPACT_ATOMS: atom_id res chain seq x y z
N PRO A 1 -6.12 15.27 -8.53
CA PRO A 1 -6.81 13.97 -8.77
C PRO A 1 -7.93 13.74 -7.75
N VAL A 2 -8.97 12.97 -8.11
CA VAL A 2 -10.20 12.82 -7.30
C VAL A 2 -10.46 11.41 -6.78
N LEU A 3 -9.64 10.42 -7.18
CA LEU A 3 -9.75 9.06 -6.67
C LEU A 3 -9.22 8.99 -5.24
N GLU A 4 -9.64 7.96 -4.50
CA GLU A 4 -9.29 7.80 -3.09
C GLU A 4 -7.76 7.73 -2.90
N ALA A 5 -7.28 8.50 -1.93
CA ALA A 5 -5.85 8.71 -1.68
C ALA A 5 -5.51 8.39 -0.22
N VAL A 6 -4.23 8.45 0.14
CA VAL A 6 -3.83 8.33 1.54
C VAL A 6 -4.62 9.34 2.40
N PRO A 7 -5.20 8.91 3.55
CA PRO A 7 -5.97 9.81 4.40
C PRO A 7 -5.22 11.10 4.73
N GLY A 8 -5.91 12.23 4.65
CA GLY A 8 -5.32 13.56 4.84
C GLY A 8 -4.39 14.06 3.72
N SER A 9 -4.27 13.34 2.60
CA SER A 9 -3.47 13.78 1.44
C SER A 9 -3.88 15.17 0.95
N ARG A 10 -2.92 16.07 0.76
CA ARG A 10 -3.20 17.43 0.28
C ARG A 10 -3.16 17.58 -1.24
N HIS A 11 -2.80 16.51 -1.97
CA HIS A 11 -2.57 16.56 -3.41
C HIS A 11 -3.27 15.44 -4.20
N GLY A 12 -3.52 14.27 -3.60
CA GLY A 12 -4.27 13.17 -4.20
C GLY A 12 -3.54 12.38 -5.29
N TYR A 13 -2.20 12.47 -5.37
CA TYR A 13 -1.39 11.68 -6.32
C TYR A 13 -0.99 10.32 -5.75
N ASP A 14 -1.06 10.20 -4.44
CA ASP A 14 -0.87 9.01 -3.61
C ASP A 14 -2.16 8.19 -3.54
N VAL A 15 -2.63 7.73 -4.71
CA VAL A 15 -3.89 6.97 -4.87
C VAL A 15 -3.78 5.61 -4.17
N VAL A 16 -4.82 5.24 -3.43
CA VAL A 16 -4.90 3.94 -2.71
C VAL A 16 -6.05 3.06 -3.20
N ASP A 17 -7.08 3.63 -3.83
CA ASP A 17 -8.19 2.89 -4.42
C ASP A 17 -8.73 3.58 -5.67
N HIS A 18 -8.51 2.94 -6.83
CA HIS A 18 -8.99 3.45 -8.13
C HIS A 18 -10.51 3.30 -8.34
N SER A 19 -11.21 2.54 -7.48
CA SER A 19 -12.64 2.27 -7.62
C SER A 19 -13.54 3.30 -6.95
N ARG A 20 -12.96 4.22 -6.17
CA ARG A 20 -13.70 5.18 -5.34
C ARG A 20 -13.25 6.61 -5.61
N VAL A 21 -14.23 7.52 -5.63
CA VAL A 21 -13.98 8.96 -5.52
C VAL A 21 -13.75 9.27 -4.05
N ARG A 22 -12.76 10.10 -3.77
CA ARG A 22 -12.28 10.41 -2.42
C ARG A 22 -13.38 10.94 -1.50
N GLU A 23 -13.62 10.23 -0.40
CA GLU A 23 -14.67 10.59 0.56
C GLU A 23 -14.41 11.95 1.23
N GLU A 24 -13.14 12.26 1.55
CA GLU A 24 -12.76 13.55 2.16
C GLU A 24 -13.08 14.77 1.27
N LEU A 25 -13.30 14.57 -0.03
CA LEU A 25 -13.72 15.60 -0.98
C LEU A 25 -15.24 15.60 -1.25
N GLY A 26 -16.01 14.82 -0.48
CA GLY A 26 -17.45 14.65 -0.66
C GLY A 26 -17.84 13.42 -1.49
N GLY A 27 -16.88 12.55 -1.84
CA GLY A 27 -17.14 11.29 -2.52
C GLY A 27 -17.76 11.45 -3.91
N GLU A 28 -18.32 10.36 -4.41
CA GLU A 28 -18.93 10.33 -5.75
C GLU A 28 -20.14 11.26 -5.83
N GLU A 29 -20.94 11.35 -4.76
CA GLU A 29 -22.09 12.26 -4.69
C GLU A 29 -21.67 13.72 -4.80
N GLY A 30 -20.62 14.12 -4.07
CA GLY A 30 -20.06 15.47 -4.13
C GLY A 30 -19.56 15.82 -5.53
N LEU A 31 -18.85 14.91 -6.20
CA LEU A 31 -18.40 15.10 -7.58
C LEU A 31 -19.57 15.24 -8.56
N ARG A 32 -20.63 14.42 -8.40
CA ARG A 32 -21.84 14.51 -9.23
C ARG A 32 -22.58 15.82 -9.02
N SER A 33 -22.69 16.29 -7.78
CA SER A 33 -23.28 17.58 -7.42
C SER A 33 -22.50 18.74 -8.06
N LEU A 34 -21.17 18.75 -7.91
CA LEU A 34 -20.30 19.74 -8.55
C LEU A 34 -20.47 19.76 -10.08
N ALA A 35 -20.49 18.58 -10.71
CA ALA A 35 -20.66 18.46 -12.15
C ALA A 35 -22.04 18.96 -12.63
N ALA A 36 -23.09 18.72 -11.85
CA ALA A 36 -24.44 19.22 -12.16
C ALA A 36 -24.47 20.76 -12.10
N THR A 37 -24.00 21.36 -11.01
CA THR A 37 -23.95 22.81 -10.84
C THR A 37 -23.06 23.48 -11.88
N ALA A 38 -21.87 22.95 -12.17
CA ALA A 38 -21.00 23.50 -13.20
C ALA A 38 -21.71 23.57 -14.56
N ARG A 39 -22.45 22.50 -14.91
CA ARG A 39 -23.19 22.42 -16.17
C ARG A 39 -24.37 23.39 -16.25
N GLU A 40 -25.08 23.64 -15.14
CA GLU A 40 -26.12 24.69 -15.07
C GLU A 40 -25.55 26.09 -15.39
N HIS A 41 -24.27 26.31 -15.12
CA HIS A 41 -23.55 27.54 -15.44
C HIS A 41 -22.77 27.49 -16.77
N GLY A 42 -22.98 26.46 -17.61
CA GLY A 42 -22.31 26.33 -18.90
C GLY A 42 -20.82 25.99 -18.81
N LEU A 43 -20.36 25.49 -17.66
CA LEU A 43 -18.98 25.05 -17.44
C LEU A 43 -18.86 23.52 -17.60
N GLY A 44 -17.70 23.07 -18.06
CA GLY A 44 -17.29 21.67 -18.07
C GLY A 44 -16.22 21.40 -17.00
N LEU A 45 -16.08 20.12 -16.60
CA LEU A 45 -15.01 19.68 -15.71
C LEU A 45 -13.95 18.91 -16.50
N VAL A 46 -12.69 19.21 -16.24
CA VAL A 46 -11.53 18.41 -16.69
C VAL A 46 -10.90 17.81 -15.45
N LEU A 47 -10.83 16.48 -15.39
CA LEU A 47 -10.31 15.76 -14.23
C LEU A 47 -8.87 15.31 -14.46
N ASP A 48 -8.03 15.56 -13.46
CA ASP A 48 -6.69 15.01 -13.36
C ASP A 48 -6.74 13.55 -12.85
N ILE A 49 -5.99 12.66 -13.49
CA ILE A 49 -5.96 11.22 -13.23
C ILE A 49 -4.52 10.72 -13.07
N VAL A 50 -4.34 9.67 -12.26
CA VAL A 50 -3.01 9.12 -11.93
C VAL A 50 -2.96 7.64 -12.32
N PRO A 51 -2.74 7.31 -13.60
CA PRO A 51 -2.80 5.91 -14.06
C PRO A 51 -1.51 5.14 -13.80
N ASN A 52 -0.39 5.83 -13.56
CA ASN A 52 0.93 5.22 -13.54
C ASN A 52 1.25 4.50 -12.22
N HIS A 53 0.78 5.03 -11.09
CA HIS A 53 1.22 4.56 -9.77
C HIS A 53 0.11 4.63 -8.72
N MET A 54 0.31 3.86 -7.65
CA MET A 54 -0.45 3.90 -6.42
C MET A 54 0.51 4.12 -5.24
N ALA A 55 -0.01 4.60 -4.11
CA ALA A 55 0.78 4.76 -2.90
C ALA A 55 1.17 3.39 -2.31
N ALA A 56 2.44 3.27 -1.93
CA ALA A 56 2.99 2.08 -1.28
C ALA A 56 2.74 2.11 0.25
N VAL A 57 1.47 2.26 0.65
CA VAL A 57 1.04 2.29 2.06
C VAL A 57 0.05 1.13 2.26
N PRO A 58 0.54 -0.07 2.65
CA PRO A 58 -0.27 -1.30 2.61
C PRO A 58 -1.59 -1.19 3.36
N ARG A 59 -1.59 -0.59 4.56
CA ARG A 59 -2.79 -0.39 5.40
C ARG A 59 -3.95 0.30 4.69
N HIS A 60 -3.68 1.14 3.69
CA HIS A 60 -4.70 1.85 2.93
C HIS A 60 -4.88 1.33 1.50
N ASN A 61 -3.92 0.57 0.98
CA ASN A 61 -3.93 0.04 -0.38
C ASN A 61 -4.19 -1.47 -0.36
N ARG A 62 -5.46 -1.85 -0.49
CA ARG A 62 -5.90 -3.25 -0.44
C ARG A 62 -5.20 -4.12 -1.49
N GLN A 63 -5.01 -3.62 -2.71
CA GLN A 63 -4.39 -4.37 -3.79
C GLN A 63 -2.94 -4.67 -3.44
N LEU A 64 -2.19 -3.70 -2.90
CA LEU A 64 -0.84 -3.92 -2.42
C LEU A 64 -0.82 -4.89 -1.23
N TRP A 65 -1.73 -4.71 -0.25
CA TRP A 65 -1.86 -5.61 0.90
C TRP A 65 -2.01 -7.08 0.47
N GLU A 66 -2.89 -7.35 -0.48
CA GLU A 66 -3.10 -8.68 -1.03
C GLU A 66 -1.87 -9.24 -1.75
N VAL A 67 -1.08 -8.40 -2.43
CA VAL A 67 0.20 -8.82 -3.03
C VAL A 67 1.24 -9.17 -1.97
N LEU A 68 1.30 -8.40 -0.88
CA LEU A 68 2.21 -8.70 0.22
C LEU A 68 1.77 -9.96 1.01
N ARG A 69 0.46 -10.26 1.07
CA ARG A 69 -0.08 -11.43 1.75
C ARG A 69 0.08 -12.73 0.96
N GLU A 70 -0.20 -12.70 -0.35
CA GLU A 70 -0.28 -13.89 -1.20
C GLU A 70 0.89 -14.01 -2.21
N GLY A 71 1.75 -12.99 -2.27
CA GLY A 71 2.85 -12.92 -3.23
C GLY A 71 2.36 -12.98 -4.68
N ARG A 72 3.07 -13.77 -5.52
CA ARG A 72 2.75 -13.98 -6.94
C ARG A 72 1.36 -14.59 -7.19
N ALA A 73 0.79 -15.27 -6.19
CA ALA A 73 -0.54 -15.88 -6.32
C ALA A 73 -1.67 -14.87 -6.15
N SER A 74 -1.38 -13.65 -5.67
CA SER A 74 -2.37 -12.59 -5.54
C SER A 74 -3.03 -12.27 -6.90
N PRO A 75 -4.36 -12.08 -6.96
CA PRO A 75 -5.03 -11.62 -8.17
C PRO A 75 -4.53 -10.24 -8.63
N TYR A 76 -3.90 -9.49 -7.72
CA TYR A 76 -3.35 -8.15 -7.98
C TYR A 76 -1.84 -8.16 -8.27
N ALA A 77 -1.17 -9.33 -8.30
CA ALA A 77 0.29 -9.39 -8.52
C ALA A 77 0.73 -8.71 -9.84
N ARG A 78 -0.12 -8.76 -10.87
CA ARG A 78 0.13 -8.12 -12.17
C ARG A 78 -0.31 -6.65 -12.27
N TRP A 79 -0.88 -6.08 -11.21
CA TRP A 79 -1.20 -4.64 -11.16
C TRP A 79 0.04 -3.79 -10.90
N PHE A 80 1.05 -4.38 -10.27
CA PHE A 80 2.30 -3.72 -9.93
C PHE A 80 3.43 -4.25 -10.81
N ASP A 81 4.33 -3.36 -11.19
CA ASP A 81 5.55 -3.70 -11.92
C ASP A 81 6.63 -4.16 -10.92
N ILE A 82 6.66 -5.47 -10.66
CA ILE A 82 7.55 -6.09 -9.66
C ILE A 82 8.55 -7.01 -10.36
N ASP A 83 9.84 -6.73 -10.21
CA ASP A 83 10.90 -7.69 -10.57
C ASP A 83 11.08 -8.74 -9.46
N TRP A 84 10.22 -9.75 -9.52
CA TRP A 84 10.25 -10.86 -8.59
C TRP A 84 11.55 -11.67 -8.65
N ALA A 85 12.21 -11.75 -9.82
CA ALA A 85 13.43 -12.53 -9.95
C ALA A 85 14.59 -11.85 -9.21
N ALA A 86 14.72 -10.53 -9.36
CA ALA A 86 15.69 -9.74 -8.60
C ALA A 86 15.42 -9.79 -7.08
N GLY A 87 14.15 -9.83 -6.69
CA GLY A 87 13.72 -9.90 -5.28
C GLY A 87 13.78 -11.27 -4.63
N GLY A 88 14.20 -12.34 -5.33
CA GLY A 88 14.16 -13.71 -4.80
C GLY A 88 12.74 -14.17 -4.48
N ASP A 89 11.79 -13.86 -5.37
CA ASP A 89 10.34 -14.06 -5.23
C ASP A 89 9.68 -13.28 -4.09
N LYS A 90 10.35 -12.24 -3.57
CA LYS A 90 9.80 -11.32 -2.55
C LYS A 90 9.70 -9.89 -3.07
N VAL A 91 8.69 -9.16 -2.58
CA VAL A 91 8.57 -7.71 -2.78
C VAL A 91 9.53 -7.00 -1.83
N LEU A 92 10.43 -6.16 -2.34
CA LEU A 92 11.30 -5.34 -1.51
C LEU A 92 10.59 -4.08 -1.04
N LEU A 93 10.53 -3.86 0.27
CA LEU A 93 9.95 -2.67 0.89
C LEU A 93 11.01 -1.91 1.71
N PRO A 94 11.60 -0.83 1.18
CA PRO A 94 12.65 -0.08 1.86
C PRO A 94 12.06 0.90 2.89
N VAL A 95 11.50 0.37 3.99
CA VAL A 95 10.71 1.12 4.99
C VAL A 95 11.34 1.20 6.37
N LEU A 96 12.42 0.44 6.62
CA LEU A 96 13.07 0.40 7.93
C LEU A 96 13.96 1.63 8.12
N ALA A 97 14.00 2.16 9.36
CA ALA A 97 14.84 3.30 9.74
C ALA A 97 16.34 2.96 9.70
N GLY A 98 16.70 1.70 10.00
CA GLY A 98 18.04 1.15 10.03
C GLY A 98 18.16 -0.25 9.41
N PRO A 99 19.35 -0.88 9.46
CA PRO A 99 19.55 -2.26 9.06
C PRO A 99 18.70 -3.23 9.89
N LEU A 100 18.11 -4.24 9.24
CA LEU A 100 17.14 -5.15 9.87
C LEU A 100 17.59 -5.70 11.23
N GLY A 101 18.84 -6.15 11.35
CA GLY A 101 19.35 -6.71 12.60
C GLY A 101 19.36 -5.74 13.79
N GLY A 102 19.38 -4.42 13.53
CA GLY A 102 19.27 -3.39 14.56
C GLY A 102 17.83 -2.96 14.85
N GLU A 103 16.86 -3.42 14.06
CA GLU A 103 15.45 -3.01 14.14
C GLU A 103 14.55 -4.14 14.67
N LEU A 104 15.10 -5.31 15.02
CA LEU A 104 14.31 -6.49 15.43
C LEU A 104 13.39 -6.21 16.63
N ASP A 105 13.85 -5.44 17.61
CA ASP A 105 13.07 -5.08 18.81
C ASP A 105 11.89 -4.15 18.51
N ALA A 106 11.84 -3.54 17.33
CA ALA A 106 10.76 -2.66 16.91
C ALA A 106 9.61 -3.41 16.21
N PHE A 107 9.72 -4.74 16.06
CA PHE A 107 8.68 -5.57 15.47
C PHE A 107 7.80 -6.23 16.54
N SER A 108 6.52 -6.33 16.23
CA SER A 108 5.54 -7.12 16.98
C SER A 108 4.59 -7.83 16.03
N VAL A 109 4.01 -8.93 16.48
CA VAL A 109 2.81 -9.50 15.87
C VAL A 109 1.62 -9.03 16.69
N ASP A 110 0.64 -8.45 16.02
CA ASP A 110 -0.57 -7.91 16.62
C ASP A 110 -1.82 -8.32 15.83
N VAL A 111 -3.00 -8.00 16.35
CA VAL A 111 -4.27 -8.23 15.66
C VAL A 111 -4.71 -6.95 14.94
N GLY A 112 -4.76 -7.00 13.62
CA GLY A 112 -5.31 -5.96 12.74
C GLY A 112 -6.78 -6.21 12.39
N GLU A 113 -7.31 -5.44 11.43
CA GLU A 113 -8.72 -5.53 11.01
C GLU A 113 -9.08 -6.88 10.38
N ASP A 114 -8.18 -7.45 9.59
CA ASP A 114 -8.39 -8.69 8.82
C ASP A 114 -7.62 -9.91 9.38
N GLY A 115 -7.14 -9.83 10.62
CA GLY A 115 -6.39 -10.89 11.29
C GLY A 115 -5.01 -10.46 11.79
N GLU A 116 -4.11 -11.42 11.96
CA GLU A 116 -2.76 -11.16 12.50
C GLU A 116 -1.89 -10.38 11.50
N VAL A 117 -1.16 -9.40 12.01
CA VAL A 117 -0.32 -8.48 11.24
C VAL A 117 1.06 -8.35 11.87
N LEU A 118 2.06 -8.09 11.02
CA LEU A 118 3.37 -7.64 11.47
C LEU A 118 3.34 -6.12 11.63
N ARG A 119 3.69 -5.60 12.81
CA ARG A 119 3.90 -4.17 13.01
C ARG A 119 5.38 -3.82 13.04
N TYR A 120 5.70 -2.64 12.50
CA TYR A 120 6.97 -1.96 12.68
C TYR A 120 6.69 -0.50 13.01
N GLY A 121 6.73 -0.15 14.30
CA GLY A 121 6.21 1.12 14.79
C GLY A 121 4.72 1.31 14.42
N GLU A 122 4.42 2.37 13.68
CA GLU A 122 3.06 2.67 13.22
C GLU A 122 2.67 1.93 11.92
N GLN A 123 3.64 1.30 11.24
CA GLN A 123 3.40 0.59 9.99
C GLN A 123 2.86 -0.81 10.26
N GLU A 124 1.92 -1.25 9.42
CA GLU A 124 1.27 -2.56 9.48
C GLU A 124 1.48 -3.28 8.15
N PHE A 125 1.82 -4.56 8.21
CA PHE A 125 2.00 -5.44 7.06
C PHE A 125 1.24 -6.75 7.26
N PRO A 126 0.67 -7.35 6.19
CA PRO A 126 0.00 -8.64 6.30
C PRO A 126 0.99 -9.74 6.65
N LEU A 127 0.51 -10.77 7.34
CA LEU A 127 1.24 -12.02 7.48
C LEU A 127 0.81 -13.02 6.41
N ARG A 128 1.78 -13.75 5.86
CA ARG A 128 1.52 -14.95 5.08
C ARG A 128 0.80 -15.97 5.95
N ALA A 129 -0.24 -16.60 5.40
CA ALA A 129 -1.04 -17.58 6.13
C ALA A 129 -0.17 -18.67 6.78
N GLY A 130 -0.44 -18.96 8.05
CA GLY A 130 0.27 -20.00 8.81
C GLY A 130 1.67 -19.62 9.30
N THR A 131 2.05 -18.34 9.25
CA THR A 131 3.38 -17.89 9.72
C THR A 131 3.38 -17.21 11.08
N ALA A 132 2.22 -16.79 11.61
CA ALA A 132 2.14 -15.91 12.78
C ALA A 132 2.82 -16.44 14.05
N ASP A 133 2.82 -17.76 14.27
CA ASP A 133 3.44 -18.39 15.44
C ASP A 133 4.96 -18.61 15.30
N LEU A 134 5.56 -18.25 14.15
CA LEU A 134 7.00 -18.43 13.94
C LEU A 134 7.83 -17.44 14.79
N PRO A 135 9.03 -17.85 15.24
CA PRO A 135 9.99 -16.91 15.82
C PRO A 135 10.28 -15.75 14.84
N LEU A 136 10.42 -14.52 15.36
CA LEU A 136 10.49 -13.31 14.53
C LEU A 136 11.46 -13.41 13.32
N PRO A 137 12.70 -13.91 13.45
CA PRO A 137 13.58 -14.04 12.28
C PRO A 137 13.02 -14.97 11.19
N GLU A 138 12.42 -16.09 11.59
CA GLU A 138 11.79 -17.05 10.69
C GLU A 138 10.48 -16.50 10.11
N LEU A 139 9.70 -15.78 10.93
CA LEU A 139 8.50 -15.07 10.52
C LEU A 139 8.83 -14.10 9.38
N LEU A 140 9.82 -13.22 9.58
CA LEU A 140 10.23 -12.23 8.59
C LEU A 140 10.73 -12.88 7.29
N ASP A 141 11.45 -14.00 7.39
CA ASP A 141 11.91 -14.72 6.21
C ASP A 141 10.79 -15.50 5.50
N ALA A 142 9.74 -15.91 6.20
CA ALA A 142 8.63 -16.65 5.59
C ALA A 142 7.70 -15.79 4.72
N GLN A 143 7.76 -14.45 4.86
CA GLN A 143 6.87 -13.52 4.15
C GLN A 143 7.15 -13.43 2.65
N HIS A 144 6.13 -12.99 1.89
CA HIS A 144 6.27 -12.68 0.45
C HIS A 144 6.89 -11.31 0.17
N TYR A 145 7.37 -10.64 1.22
CA TYR A 145 8.04 -9.36 1.16
C TYR A 145 9.28 -9.37 2.06
N ARG A 146 10.21 -8.48 1.75
CA ARG A 146 11.41 -8.23 2.54
C ARG A 146 11.41 -6.76 2.93
N LEU A 147 11.36 -6.50 4.23
CA LEU A 147 11.54 -5.14 4.76
C LEU A 147 13.02 -4.82 4.82
N ALA A 148 13.41 -3.68 4.24
CA ALA A 148 14.80 -3.27 4.14
C ALA A 148 15.01 -1.84 4.64
N TRP A 149 16.25 -1.52 4.95
CA TRP A 149 16.66 -0.16 5.29
C TRP A 149 16.38 0.78 4.12
N TRP A 150 15.70 1.91 4.38
CA TRP A 150 15.29 2.85 3.34
C TRP A 150 16.43 3.34 2.44
N ARG A 151 17.67 3.35 2.96
CA ARG A 151 18.86 3.76 2.19
C ARG A 151 19.29 2.76 1.11
N LEU A 152 18.87 1.50 1.22
CA LEU A 152 19.18 0.44 0.24
C LEU A 152 18.28 0.49 -1.00
N ALA A 153 17.24 1.33 -0.99
CA ALA A 153 16.35 1.53 -2.14
C ALA A 153 17.09 1.90 -3.43
N ARG A 154 18.26 2.55 -3.34
CA ARG A 154 19.04 2.97 -4.52
C ARG A 154 19.90 1.86 -5.13
N THR A 155 20.09 0.76 -4.43
CA THR A 155 21.03 -0.30 -4.80
C THR A 155 20.37 -1.66 -4.96
N GLU A 156 19.16 -1.85 -4.42
CA GLU A 156 18.47 -3.14 -4.37
C GLU A 156 17.07 -3.14 -5.02
N LEU A 157 16.58 -1.99 -5.51
CA LEU A 157 15.37 -1.90 -6.33
C LEU A 157 15.70 -1.92 -7.83
#